data_AF-A0A258SQ97-F1
#
_entry.id   AF-A0A258SQ97-F1
#
_cell.length_a   1.000
_cell.length_b   1.000
_cell.length_c   1.000
_cell.angle_alpha   90.00
_cell.angle_beta   90.00
_cell.angle_gamma   90.00
#
_symmetry.space_group_name_H-M   'P 1'
#
loop_
_entity.id
_entity.type
_entity.pdbx_description
1 polymer ?
#
loop_
_entity_poly.entity_id
_entity_poly.type
_entity_poly.pdbx_seq_one_letter_code
_entity_poly.pdbx_strand_id
1 'polypeptide(L)' 'NMAYDPERDMNLTRIDVSHLFADSTTYLGIRKDAFIRGYMYGFIEQIAPHFNRAAVNAALKISD' A
#
# COMPACT_ATOMS: atom_id res chain seq x y z
N ASN A 1 -6.31 -9.07 -0.95
CA ASN A 1 -7.46 -8.19 -1.30
C ASN A 1 -7.58 -7.18 -0.17
N MET A 2 -7.61 -5.88 -0.45
CA MET A 2 -7.64 -4.84 0.59
C MET A 2 -9.03 -4.65 1.22
N ALA A 3 -10.11 -4.99 0.50
CA ALA A 3 -11.49 -4.65 0.89
C ALA A 3 -12.23 -5.79 1.60
N TYR A 4 -11.72 -7.02 1.53
CA TYR A 4 -12.34 -8.21 2.12
C TYR A 4 -11.31 -9.00 2.92
N ASP A 5 -11.67 -9.32 4.16
CA ASP A 5 -10.88 -10.10 5.10
C ASP A 5 -11.67 -11.36 5.50
N PRO A 6 -11.21 -12.57 5.14
CA PRO A 6 -11.92 -13.82 5.46
C PRO A 6 -12.13 -14.07 6.96
N GLU A 7 -11.25 -13.58 7.82
CA GLU A 7 -11.34 -13.79 9.27
C GLU A 7 -12.30 -12.81 9.92
N ARG A 8 -12.37 -11.58 9.43
CA ARG A 8 -13.30 -10.55 9.92
C ARG A 8 -14.69 -10.70 9.32
N ASP A 9 -14.77 -11.00 8.03
CA ASP A 9 -15.99 -10.93 7.22
C ASP A 9 -16.69 -12.31 7.11
N MET A 10 -16.67 -13.11 8.20
CA MET A 10 -17.08 -14.52 8.22
C MET A 10 -18.53 -14.78 7.81
N ASN A 11 -19.41 -13.79 7.98
CA ASN A 11 -20.83 -13.89 7.65
C ASN A 11 -21.15 -13.39 6.23
N LEU A 12 -20.12 -13.06 5.43
CA LEU A 12 -20.25 -12.61 4.06
C LEU A 12 -19.63 -13.63 3.10
N THR A 13 -20.15 -13.69 1.88
CA THR A 13 -19.56 -14.49 0.80
C THR A 13 -19.04 -13.54 -0.28
N ARG A 14 -17.78 -13.67 -0.66
CA ARG A 14 -17.18 -12.91 -1.76
C ARG A 14 -17.58 -13.51 -3.10
N ILE A 15 -18.09 -12.68 -4.00
CA ILE A 15 -18.29 -13.00 -5.42
C ILE A 15 -17.24 -12.26 -6.23
N ASP A 16 -16.51 -12.98 -7.09
CA ASP A 16 -15.48 -12.36 -7.92
C ASP A 16 -16.07 -11.74 -9.20
N VAL A 17 -15.84 -10.45 -9.38
CA VAL A 17 -16.34 -9.65 -10.52
C VAL A 17 -15.20 -8.98 -11.29
N SER A 18 -13.97 -9.47 -11.14
CA SER A 18 -12.77 -8.96 -11.84
C SER A 18 -12.90 -8.98 -13.36
N HIS A 19 -13.77 -9.84 -13.90
CA HIS A 19 -14.08 -9.93 -15.32
C HIS A 19 -15.02 -8.83 -15.84
N LEU A 20 -15.67 -8.06 -14.95
CA LEU A 20 -16.60 -6.98 -15.33
C LEU A 20 -15.96 -5.59 -15.25
N PHE A 21 -14.93 -5.41 -14.43
CA PHE A 21 -14.32 -4.12 -14.14
C PHE A 21 -12.80 -4.23 -14.15
N ALA A 22 -12.13 -3.16 -14.60
CA ALA A 22 -10.68 -3.07 -14.51
C ALA A 22 -10.22 -2.99 -13.04
N ASP A 23 -9.00 -3.45 -12.79
CA ASP A 23 -8.37 -3.36 -11.48
C ASP A 23 -8.23 -1.90 -11.03
N SER A 24 -8.47 -1.66 -9.75
CA SER A 24 -8.19 -0.38 -9.10
C SER A 24 -6.82 -0.41 -8.44
N THR A 25 -6.05 0.67 -8.57
CA THR A 25 -4.77 0.83 -7.86
C THR A 25 -4.94 1.71 -6.62
N THR A 26 -4.57 1.18 -5.46
CA THR A 26 -4.52 1.93 -4.21
C THR A 26 -3.20 2.70 -4.13
N TYR A 27 -3.27 4.01 -3.91
CA TYR A 27 -2.09 4.87 -3.79
C TYR A 27 -1.88 5.33 -2.34
N LEU A 28 -0.61 5.42 -1.94
CA LEU A 28 -0.18 6.07 -0.70
C LEU A 28 0.53 7.37 -1.05
N GLY A 29 -0.03 8.49 -0.61
CA GLY A 29 0.52 9.82 -0.85
C GLY A 29 1.41 10.29 0.30
N ILE A 30 2.61 10.77 -0.01
CA ILE A 30 3.49 11.45 0.94
C ILE A 30 3.88 12.79 0.32
N ARG A 31 3.88 13.85 1.13
CA ARG A 31 4.37 15.15 0.66
C ARG A 31 5.88 15.08 0.40
N LYS A 32 6.32 15.67 -0.71
CA LYS A 32 7.74 15.71 -1.11
C LYS A 32 8.67 16.37 -0.08
N ASP A 33 8.13 17.26 0.75
CA ASP A 33 8.84 18.03 1.77
C ASP A 33 8.64 17.46 3.18
N ALA A 34 7.98 16.31 3.31
CA ALA A 34 7.81 15.66 4.60
C ALA A 34 9.12 14.94 5.00
N PHE A 35 9.55 15.15 6.24
CA PHE A 35 10.58 14.32 6.86
C PHE A 35 10.00 12.94 7.19
N ILE A 36 10.48 11.89 6.51
CA ILE A 36 10.02 10.52 6.75
C ILE A 36 10.74 9.92 7.96
N ARG A 37 9.97 9.69 9.02
CA ARG A 37 10.45 9.06 10.26
C ARG A 37 10.62 7.56 10.08
N GLY A 38 11.46 6.93 10.90
CA GLY A 38 11.77 5.50 10.82
C GLY A 38 10.53 4.59 10.75
N TYR A 39 9.53 4.84 11.59
CA TYR A 39 8.29 4.05 11.62
C TYR A 39 7.46 4.16 10.33
N MET A 40 7.59 5.27 9.58
CA MET A 40 6.85 5.45 8.33
C MET A 40 7.35 4.50 7.24
N TYR A 41 8.67 4.23 7.19
CA TYR A 41 9.21 3.22 6.28
C TYR A 41 8.62 1.84 6.60
N GLY A 42 8.56 1.47 7.88
CA GLY A 42 7.95 0.21 8.31
C GLY A 42 6.46 0.12 7.93
N PHE A 43 5.70 1.21 8.10
CA PHE A 43 4.30 1.26 7.69
C PHE A 43 4.11 1.10 6.18
N ILE A 44 4.93 1.78 5.36
CA ILE A 44 4.89 1.66 3.90
C ILE A 44 5.17 0.22 3.48
N GLU A 45 6.21 -0.39 4.04
CA GLU A 45 6.61 -1.77 3.73
C GLU A 45 5.56 -2.80 4.17
N GLN A 46 4.87 -2.58 5.29
CA GLN A 46 3.75 -3.42 5.72
C GLN A 46 2.57 -3.39 4.74
N ILE A 47 2.28 -2.24 4.14
CA ILE A 47 1.18 -2.10 3.17
C ILE A 47 1.59 -2.58 1.78
N ALA A 48 2.84 -2.32 1.40
CA ALA A 48 3.37 -2.63 0.09
C ALA A 48 4.83 -3.11 0.21
N PRO A 49 5.05 -4.42 0.36
CA PRO A 49 6.38 -5.00 0.62
C PRO A 49 7.44 -4.69 -0.43
N HIS A 50 7.03 -4.33 -1.65
CA HIS A 50 7.92 -3.92 -2.73
C HIS A 50 8.42 -2.47 -2.61
N PHE A 51 7.85 -1.67 -1.69
CA PHE A 51 8.31 -0.32 -1.36
C PHE A 51 9.10 -0.30 -0.06
N ASN A 52 10.22 -1.03 -0.02
CA ASN A 52 11.15 -0.98 1.10
C ASN A 52 11.84 0.40 1.22
N ARG A 53 12.62 0.60 2.30
CA ARG A 53 13.29 1.88 2.57
C ARG A 53 14.11 2.42 1.39
N ALA A 54 14.85 1.56 0.68
CA ALA A 54 15.66 1.98 -0.45
C ALA A 54 14.79 2.45 -1.63
N ALA A 55 13.71 1.72 -1.94
CA ALA A 55 12.76 2.08 -2.98
C ALA A 55 12.06 3.42 -2.67
N VAL A 56 11.66 3.64 -1.42
CA VAL A 56 11.04 4.90 -0.97
C VAL A 56 12.01 6.08 -1.08
N ASN A 57 13.26 5.92 -0.65
CA ASN A 57 14.28 6.97 -0.77
C ASN A 57 14.57 7.33 -2.24
N ALA A 58 14.68 6.32 -3.11
CA ALA A 58 14.86 6.52 -4.54
C ALA A 58 13.68 7.25 -5.18
N ALA A 59 12.45 6.88 -4.80
CA ALA A 59 11.22 7.53 -5.29
C ALA A 59 11.12 9.00 -4.88
N LEU A 60 11.59 9.33 -3.67
CA LEU A 60 11.56 10.70 -3.15
C LEU A 60 12.74 11.55 -3.62
N LYS A 61 13.71 10.97 -4.35
CA LYS A 61 14.95 11.64 -4.77
C LYS A 61 15.64 12.35 -3.60
N ILE A 62 15.59 11.75 -2.41
CA ILE A 62 16.43 12.19 -1.30
C ILE A 62 17.83 11.71 -1.67
N SER A 63 18.60 12.58 -2.32
CA SER A 63 20.05 12.44 -2.39
C SER A 63 20.59 12.67 -0.98
N ASP A 64 21.41 11.74 -0.49
CA ASP A 64 22.11 11.87 0.80
C ASP A 64 22.92 13.18 0.90
#